data_AF-A0A7C1Y8L6-F1
#
_entry.id   AF-A0A7C1Y8L6-F1
#
_cell.length_a   1.000
_cell.length_b   1.000
_cell.length_c   1.000
_cell.angle_alpha   90.00
_cell.angle_beta   90.00
_cell.angle_gamma   90.00
#
_symmetry.space_group_name_H-M   'P 1'
#
loop_
_entity.id
_entity.type
_entity.pdbx_description
1 polymer ?
#
loop_
_entity_poly.entity_id
_entity_poly.type
_entity_poly.pdbx_seq_one_letter_code
_entity_poly.pdbx_strand_id
1 'polypeptide(L)'
;MWAPNRPDDPEPGEAAGMAEEPDESRRPDGSVGFDIPLTPMPLDLLLGRIAHEWETRSRILDLPTGRFWRPDDGVDLSFDFMGRRAANPVGPAAGPQTQMAQNIVLAWLGGARVFELKTVQVLDDLDIARPCIDMETIGFNIEWSQELRVAQSIEEYTKASMVIEILRRWEPLRDHLGEDPGPHIFDMSVGYDLAGIRSEKVAGFIETMLDAGSEIERLRPLIPESFGELRDLDFPTRLADTITLSTFHGCPPEEIDSIVRHLVTTHGVDVVVKLNPTLLGFDEVDRLLHDVLGYDDVILDPAAFEADLHFEDGVPLIGGLAGFADTHGHRFGVKLTNTLVVRNNRGRLPGETMYLSGPPLHVIATALLGRLSRALPDVFRLPGHGGSHQVSFSAGVTRANLADTLAMGVGPATICSDLLRPGGYGRLAPMLGALATVVAESGATDLDSWRELRLTEAHRRGLPDTVSDHEQHTVSDEGVGLYDRPGNSKPPRHVDHELEMFGCVACNFCVTVCPNDAFFSVRSLEGMTGRQQYLVLAELCNDCGNCMTFCPEQGDPAQVKPRLYTDLDRFEADGRRGFLVATGLTPEAPLVLAPEERAQERDTVAELLASPAGSPWPVQIRER
;
A
#
# COMPACT_ATOMS: atom_id res chain seq x y z
N MET A 1 -70.23 43.64 19.77
CA MET A 1 -68.95 44.12 20.35
C MET A 1 -68.36 42.92 21.06
N TRP A 2 -67.33 42.20 20.61
CA TRP A 2 -66.24 42.44 19.68
C TRP A 2 -66.06 41.24 18.73
N ALA A 3 -65.47 41.46 17.56
CA ALA A 3 -64.91 40.40 16.72
C ALA A 3 -63.44 40.14 17.12
N PRO A 4 -62.94 38.89 17.08
CA PRO A 4 -61.52 38.60 17.04
C PRO A 4 -61.07 38.35 15.59
N ASN A 5 -59.95 38.93 15.17
CA ASN A 5 -59.28 38.58 13.91
C ASN A 5 -57.89 37.98 14.22
N ARG A 6 -57.64 36.87 13.53
CA ARG A 6 -56.52 35.90 13.48
C ARG A 6 -55.09 36.37 13.74
N PRO A 7 -54.22 35.42 14.15
CA PRO A 7 -52.93 35.20 13.50
C PRO A 7 -52.81 33.75 12.97
N ASP A 8 -52.19 33.59 11.80
CA ASP A 8 -51.63 32.31 11.31
C ASP A 8 -50.16 32.58 10.94
N ASP A 9 -49.26 31.77 11.49
CA ASP A 9 -47.80 31.75 11.26
C ASP A 9 -47.42 31.21 9.86
N PRO A 10 -46.18 31.48 9.41
CA PRO A 10 -45.39 30.45 8.73
C PRO A 10 -44.03 30.19 9.40
N GLU A 11 -43.60 28.92 9.32
CA GLU A 11 -42.39 28.31 9.90
C GLU A 11 -41.05 28.89 9.37
N PRO A 12 -39.92 28.68 10.10
CA PRO A 12 -38.60 29.14 9.68
C PRO A 12 -37.79 28.05 8.97
N GLY A 13 -37.24 28.38 7.79
CA GLY A 13 -36.21 27.58 7.15
C GLY A 13 -35.54 28.38 6.04
N GLU A 14 -34.27 28.74 6.24
CA GLU A 14 -33.25 28.87 5.18
C GLU A 14 -31.88 29.13 5.84
N ALA A 15 -31.04 28.10 5.79
CA ALA A 15 -29.63 28.17 6.16
C ALA A 15 -28.85 28.91 5.06
N ALA A 16 -27.90 29.75 5.48
CA ALA A 16 -27.10 30.57 4.59
C ALA A 16 -26.04 29.75 3.83
N GLY A 17 -26.07 29.91 2.50
CA GLY A 17 -25.05 29.69 1.47
C GLY A 17 -23.77 28.92 1.81
N MET A 18 -23.72 27.66 1.37
CA MET A 18 -22.47 27.00 0.99
C MET A 18 -22.02 27.55 -0.36
N ALA A 19 -20.76 27.97 -0.46
CA ALA A 19 -20.14 28.32 -1.73
C ALA A 19 -20.02 27.05 -2.60
N GLU A 20 -20.42 27.14 -3.87
CA GLU A 20 -20.18 26.07 -4.85
C GLU A 20 -18.66 25.90 -5.04
N GLU A 21 -18.16 24.71 -4.73
CA GLU A 21 -16.79 24.27 -4.99
C GLU A 21 -16.52 24.19 -6.50
N PRO A 22 -15.29 24.48 -6.97
CA PRO A 22 -14.95 24.35 -8.39
C PRO A 22 -14.97 22.89 -8.84
N ASP A 23 -15.45 22.65 -10.06
CA ASP A 23 -15.45 21.34 -10.71
C ASP A 23 -14.01 20.90 -11.06
N GLU A 24 -13.40 20.13 -10.17
CA GLU A 24 -12.02 19.60 -10.27
C GLU A 24 -11.87 18.43 -11.26
N SER A 25 -12.95 18.00 -11.93
CA SER A 25 -12.95 16.82 -12.85
C SER A 25 -12.27 17.06 -14.21
N ARG A 26 -11.72 18.26 -14.45
CA ARG A 26 -11.13 18.65 -15.74
C ARG A 26 -9.62 18.45 -15.77
N ARG A 27 -9.16 17.63 -16.72
CA ARG A 27 -7.73 17.48 -17.05
C ARG A 27 -7.16 18.80 -17.60
N PRO A 28 -5.83 19.03 -17.54
CA PRO A 28 -5.18 20.22 -18.10
C PRO A 28 -5.43 20.45 -19.60
N ASP A 29 -5.83 19.41 -20.33
CA ASP A 29 -6.19 19.45 -21.75
C ASP A 29 -7.67 19.77 -22.01
N GLY A 30 -8.48 20.01 -20.97
CA GLY A 30 -9.89 20.36 -21.06
C GLY A 30 -10.85 19.18 -21.26
N SER A 31 -10.34 17.94 -21.27
CA SER A 31 -11.20 16.75 -21.26
C SER A 31 -11.84 16.54 -19.88
N VAL A 32 -13.12 16.13 -19.90
CA VAL A 32 -13.81 15.59 -18.72
C VAL A 32 -13.24 14.19 -18.51
N GLY A 33 -12.36 14.05 -17.52
CA GLY A 33 -11.84 12.74 -17.16
C GLY A 33 -12.90 12.05 -16.33
N PHE A 34 -13.67 11.13 -16.90
CA PHE A 34 -14.36 10.17 -16.04
C PHE A 34 -13.27 9.42 -15.27
N ASP A 35 -13.29 9.44 -13.94
CA ASP A 35 -12.48 8.53 -13.13
C ASP A 35 -12.97 7.13 -13.49
N ILE A 36 -12.16 6.37 -14.23
CA ILE A 36 -12.55 5.02 -14.60
C ILE A 36 -11.83 4.08 -13.61
N PRO A 37 -12.57 3.44 -12.69
CA PRO A 37 -12.02 2.79 -11.49
C PRO A 37 -11.13 1.59 -11.84
N LEU A 38 -10.28 1.15 -10.91
CA LEU A 38 -9.55 -0.11 -11.08
C LEU A 38 -10.52 -1.29 -11.30
N THR A 39 -10.22 -2.12 -12.30
CA THR A 39 -10.94 -3.36 -12.60
C THR A 39 -9.99 -4.54 -12.33
N PRO A 40 -10.12 -5.22 -11.18
CA PRO A 40 -9.21 -6.30 -10.86
C PRO A 40 -9.28 -7.48 -11.82
N MET A 41 -8.15 -8.19 -11.99
CA MET A 41 -8.10 -9.39 -12.82
C MET A 41 -8.92 -10.54 -12.18
N PRO A 42 -9.76 -11.24 -12.95
CA PRO A 42 -10.35 -12.52 -12.56
C PRO A 42 -9.30 -13.56 -12.12
N LEU A 43 -9.66 -14.45 -11.19
CA LEU A 43 -8.72 -15.43 -10.62
C LEU A 43 -8.10 -16.36 -11.68
N ASP A 44 -8.89 -16.81 -12.65
CA ASP A 44 -8.44 -17.66 -13.76
C ASP A 44 -7.39 -16.95 -14.63
N LEU A 45 -7.59 -15.66 -14.92
CA LEU A 45 -6.64 -14.85 -15.67
C LEU A 45 -5.38 -14.54 -14.86
N LEU A 46 -5.50 -14.27 -13.56
CA LEU A 46 -4.34 -14.05 -12.69
C LEU A 46 -3.46 -15.30 -12.59
N LEU A 47 -4.03 -16.46 -12.24
CA LEU A 47 -3.30 -17.72 -12.19
C LEU A 47 -2.77 -18.12 -13.58
N GLY A 48 -3.57 -17.95 -14.62
CA GLY A 48 -3.15 -18.17 -16.01
C GLY A 48 -1.93 -17.33 -16.38
N ARG A 49 -1.92 -16.03 -16.02
CA ARG A 49 -0.74 -15.16 -16.20
C ARG A 49 0.45 -15.71 -15.45
N ILE A 50 0.31 -16.02 -14.16
CA ILE A 50 1.40 -16.57 -13.33
C ILE A 50 2.03 -17.82 -13.98
N ALA A 51 1.23 -18.80 -14.39
CA ALA A 51 1.72 -20.00 -15.05
C ALA A 51 2.43 -19.68 -16.37
N HIS A 52 1.83 -18.83 -17.21
CA HIS A 52 2.38 -18.46 -18.49
C HIS A 52 3.71 -17.70 -18.37
N GLU A 53 3.82 -16.74 -17.46
CA GLU A 53 5.08 -16.00 -17.21
C GLU A 53 6.17 -16.93 -16.69
N TRP A 54 5.81 -17.91 -15.87
CA TRP A 54 6.74 -18.90 -15.36
C TRP A 54 7.30 -19.77 -16.49
N GLU A 55 6.43 -20.36 -17.31
CA GLU A 55 6.82 -21.24 -18.42
C GLU A 55 7.65 -20.52 -19.48
N THR A 56 7.31 -19.27 -19.79
CA THR A 56 7.94 -18.54 -20.90
C THR A 56 9.17 -17.73 -20.49
N ARG A 57 9.21 -17.26 -19.24
CA ARG A 57 10.14 -16.20 -18.80
C ARG A 57 10.73 -16.45 -17.40
N SER A 58 10.33 -17.51 -16.70
CA SER A 58 10.80 -17.88 -15.34
C SER A 58 10.76 -16.70 -14.35
N ARG A 59 9.61 -16.02 -14.35
CA ARG A 59 9.28 -14.89 -13.47
C ARG A 59 7.77 -14.89 -13.19
N ILE A 60 7.34 -14.13 -12.20
CA ILE A 60 5.91 -14.01 -11.85
C ILE A 60 5.55 -12.54 -11.79
N LEU A 61 4.56 -12.11 -12.57
CA LEU A 61 4.07 -10.72 -12.62
C LEU A 61 5.22 -9.74 -12.85
N ASP A 62 6.07 -10.07 -13.83
CA ASP A 62 7.33 -9.41 -14.17
C ASP A 62 8.40 -9.32 -13.06
N LEU A 63 8.14 -9.83 -11.85
CA LEU A 63 9.13 -9.93 -10.76
C LEU A 63 10.10 -11.08 -11.02
N PRO A 64 11.40 -10.81 -11.26
CA PRO A 64 12.37 -11.86 -11.54
C PRO A 64 12.66 -12.70 -10.29
N THR A 65 12.92 -13.99 -10.46
CA THR A 65 13.20 -14.95 -9.38
C THR A 65 14.35 -14.53 -8.45
N GLY A 66 15.35 -13.81 -8.97
CA GLY A 66 16.42 -13.23 -8.14
C GLY A 66 15.97 -12.12 -7.16
N ARG A 67 14.69 -11.75 -7.19
CA ARG A 67 14.04 -10.83 -6.25
C ARG A 67 13.05 -11.53 -5.34
N PHE A 68 12.90 -12.85 -5.45
CA PHE A 68 12.14 -13.61 -4.48
C PHE A 68 12.93 -13.72 -3.19
N TRP A 69 12.27 -13.56 -2.06
CA TRP A 69 12.89 -13.75 -0.77
C TRP A 69 12.74 -15.20 -0.32
N ARG A 70 13.87 -15.76 0.11
CA ARG A 70 13.96 -17.06 0.76
C ARG A 70 14.43 -16.84 2.21
N PRO A 71 13.75 -17.42 3.21
CA PRO A 71 14.22 -17.39 4.59
C PRO A 71 15.66 -17.92 4.73
N ASP A 72 16.43 -17.35 5.65
CA ASP A 72 17.78 -17.82 5.99
C ASP A 72 17.68 -18.93 7.05
N ASP A 73 18.32 -20.07 6.81
CA ASP A 73 18.25 -21.23 7.73
C ASP A 73 19.02 -20.98 9.05
N GLY A 74 19.89 -19.98 9.11
CA GLY A 74 20.72 -19.63 10.26
C GLY A 74 20.16 -18.51 11.15
N VAL A 75 19.14 -17.77 10.71
CA VAL A 75 18.55 -16.64 11.44
C VAL A 75 17.02 -16.69 11.39
N ASP A 76 16.37 -16.81 12.55
CA ASP A 76 14.92 -16.73 12.68
C ASP A 76 14.47 -15.25 12.75
N LEU A 77 13.95 -14.75 11.63
CA LEU A 77 13.34 -13.41 11.57
C LEU A 77 11.88 -13.37 12.02
N SER A 78 11.28 -14.50 12.40
CA SER A 78 9.86 -14.53 12.74
C SER A 78 9.53 -13.69 13.97
N PHE A 79 8.29 -13.22 14.04
CA PHE A 79 7.82 -12.37 15.13
C PHE A 79 6.32 -12.55 15.42
N ASP A 80 5.91 -12.08 16.59
CA ASP A 80 4.51 -12.04 17.05
C ASP A 80 3.85 -10.69 16.74
N PHE A 81 2.78 -10.72 15.95
CA PHE A 81 1.88 -9.58 15.76
C PHE A 81 0.51 -9.92 16.30
N MET A 82 0.11 -9.22 17.37
CA MET A 82 -1.14 -9.47 18.08
C MET A 82 -1.39 -10.95 18.37
N GLY A 83 -0.39 -11.76 18.70
CA GLY A 83 -0.61 -13.18 19.02
C GLY A 83 -0.61 -14.12 17.82
N ARG A 84 -0.43 -13.59 16.61
CA ARG A 84 -0.20 -14.37 15.40
C ARG A 84 1.28 -14.34 15.04
N ARG A 85 1.81 -15.47 14.57
CA ARG A 85 3.19 -15.57 14.10
C ARG A 85 3.27 -15.20 12.62
N ALA A 86 4.20 -14.33 12.26
CA ALA A 86 4.62 -14.08 10.88
C ALA A 86 6.11 -14.42 10.72
N ALA A 87 6.51 -14.87 9.52
CA ALA A 87 7.89 -15.31 9.28
C ALA A 87 8.92 -14.16 9.26
N ASN A 88 8.47 -12.91 9.15
CA ASN A 88 9.27 -11.71 9.38
C ASN A 88 8.36 -10.49 9.69
N PRO A 89 8.90 -9.40 10.27
CA PRO A 89 8.13 -8.22 10.67
C PRO A 89 7.89 -7.18 9.58
N VAL A 90 8.07 -7.54 8.31
CA VAL A 90 8.05 -6.58 7.21
C VAL A 90 6.90 -6.89 6.24
N GLY A 91 6.31 -5.82 5.73
CA GLY A 91 5.48 -5.90 4.54
C GLY A 91 4.86 -4.57 4.17
N PRO A 92 3.92 -4.54 3.24
CA PRO A 92 3.35 -3.29 2.76
C PRO A 92 2.39 -2.67 3.80
N ALA A 93 2.37 -1.34 3.83
CA ALA A 93 1.38 -0.57 4.60
C ALA A 93 0.05 -0.47 3.82
N ALA A 94 -1.03 -0.06 4.50
CA ALA A 94 -2.29 0.29 3.85
C ALA A 94 -2.02 1.40 2.82
N GLY A 95 -2.13 1.05 1.54
CA GLY A 95 -1.69 1.89 0.44
C GLY A 95 -1.89 1.16 -0.89
N PRO A 96 -1.39 1.71 -2.01
CA PRO A 96 -1.65 1.14 -3.33
C PRO A 96 -1.10 -0.29 -3.47
N GLN A 97 -0.10 -0.68 -2.67
CA GLN A 97 0.48 -2.03 -2.70
C GLN A 97 -0.40 -3.13 -2.11
N THR A 98 -1.49 -2.81 -1.40
CA THR A 98 -2.33 -3.79 -0.68
C THR A 98 -3.78 -3.76 -1.11
N GLN A 99 -4.04 -3.36 -2.35
CA GLN A 99 -5.40 -3.20 -2.88
C GLN A 99 -5.85 -4.38 -3.76
N MET A 100 -5.01 -4.88 -4.66
CA MET A 100 -5.36 -6.00 -5.55
C MET A 100 -4.51 -7.24 -5.28
N ALA A 101 -5.02 -8.40 -5.70
CA ALA A 101 -4.43 -9.70 -5.40
C ALA A 101 -3.00 -9.84 -5.95
N GLN A 102 -2.76 -9.36 -7.18
CA GLN A 102 -1.42 -9.40 -7.78
C GLN A 102 -0.39 -8.58 -6.99
N ASN A 103 -0.81 -7.48 -6.35
CA ASN A 103 0.06 -6.62 -5.55
C ASN A 103 0.48 -7.31 -4.26
N ILE A 104 -0.47 -7.96 -3.59
CA ILE A 104 -0.23 -8.74 -2.37
C ILE A 104 0.66 -9.94 -2.69
N VAL A 105 0.41 -10.65 -3.80
CA VAL A 105 1.24 -11.77 -4.27
C VAL A 105 2.67 -11.31 -4.59
N LEU A 106 2.85 -10.17 -5.28
CA LEU A 106 4.16 -9.59 -5.57
C LEU A 106 4.92 -9.23 -4.29
N ALA A 107 4.25 -8.59 -3.34
CA ALA A 107 4.84 -8.28 -2.04
C ALA A 107 5.23 -9.55 -1.28
N TRP A 108 4.39 -10.59 -1.28
CA TRP A 108 4.67 -11.88 -0.65
C TRP A 108 5.90 -12.58 -1.26
N LEU A 109 5.97 -12.64 -2.59
CA LEU A 109 7.14 -13.16 -3.32
C LEU A 109 8.41 -12.36 -2.98
N GLY A 110 8.29 -11.03 -2.90
CA GLY A 110 9.38 -10.14 -2.48
C GLY A 110 9.82 -10.34 -1.01
N GLY A 111 9.01 -11.02 -0.20
CA GLY A 111 9.34 -11.41 1.18
C GLY A 111 8.43 -10.86 2.26
N ALA A 112 7.39 -10.08 1.92
CA ALA A 112 6.45 -9.57 2.91
C ALA A 112 5.72 -10.71 3.64
N ARG A 113 5.54 -10.56 4.95
CA ARG A 113 4.79 -11.51 5.79
C ARG A 113 3.72 -10.84 6.65
N VAL A 114 3.64 -9.52 6.66
CA VAL A 114 2.52 -8.79 7.27
C VAL A 114 1.97 -7.77 6.28
N PHE A 115 0.68 -7.85 6.01
CA PHE A 115 0.01 -7.01 5.03
C PHE A 115 -1.06 -6.19 5.75
N GLU A 116 -0.80 -4.89 5.93
CA GLU A 116 -1.87 -3.97 6.30
C GLU A 116 -2.67 -3.68 5.03
N LEU A 117 -3.88 -4.24 4.96
CA LEU A 117 -4.73 -4.16 3.77
C LEU A 117 -5.21 -2.72 3.55
N LYS A 118 -5.52 -2.36 2.30
CA LYS A 118 -6.02 -1.02 1.99
C LYS A 118 -7.31 -0.73 2.77
N THR A 119 -7.40 0.47 3.33
CA THR A 119 -8.49 0.89 4.21
C THR A 119 -9.84 0.84 3.52
N VAL A 120 -10.75 0.03 4.06
CA VAL A 120 -12.15 -0.08 3.65
C VAL A 120 -13.00 0.94 4.39
N GLN A 121 -13.92 1.58 3.66
CA GLN A 121 -14.88 2.51 4.22
C GLN A 121 -16.25 2.40 3.53
N VAL A 122 -17.28 3.01 4.12
CA VAL A 122 -18.65 2.97 3.58
C VAL A 122 -18.75 3.68 2.22
N LEU A 123 -18.02 4.78 2.06
CA LEU A 123 -17.90 5.58 0.83
C LEU A 123 -16.78 5.00 -0.06
N ASP A 124 -17.13 4.09 -0.97
CA ASP A 124 -16.19 3.38 -1.85
C ASP A 124 -16.41 3.68 -3.34
N ASP A 125 -17.14 4.76 -3.63
CA ASP A 125 -17.31 5.35 -4.96
C ASP A 125 -16.78 6.77 -4.86
N LEU A 126 -15.51 6.94 -5.23
CA LEU A 126 -14.74 8.16 -5.04
C LEU A 126 -14.29 8.69 -6.40
N ASP A 127 -14.33 10.01 -6.54
CA ASP A 127 -13.66 10.70 -7.65
C ASP A 127 -12.28 11.14 -7.16
N ILE A 128 -11.23 10.53 -7.70
CA ILE A 128 -9.85 10.77 -7.27
C ILE A 128 -9.11 11.53 -8.37
N ALA A 129 -8.74 12.76 -8.07
CA ALA A 129 -7.94 13.57 -8.97
C ALA A 129 -6.57 12.92 -9.26
N ARG A 130 -6.15 12.94 -10.53
CA ARG A 130 -4.90 12.31 -11.01
C ARG A 130 -3.99 13.32 -11.73
N PRO A 131 -2.66 13.19 -11.66
CA PRO A 131 -1.91 12.17 -10.92
C PRO A 131 -2.06 12.36 -9.39
N CYS A 132 -2.02 11.26 -8.64
CA CYS A 132 -2.23 11.28 -7.18
C CYS A 132 -0.99 10.95 -6.34
N ILE A 133 0.14 10.62 -6.97
CA ILE A 133 1.41 10.25 -6.32
C ILE A 133 2.56 11.09 -6.90
N ASP A 134 3.33 11.76 -6.03
CA ASP A 134 4.63 12.37 -6.35
C ASP A 134 5.72 11.72 -5.49
N MET A 135 6.62 11.00 -6.15
CA MET A 135 7.76 10.30 -5.52
C MET A 135 9.11 10.80 -6.02
N GLU A 136 9.16 12.03 -6.56
CA GLU A 136 10.38 12.58 -7.16
C GLU A 136 11.54 12.65 -6.18
N THR A 137 11.26 13.15 -4.97
CA THR A 137 12.26 13.35 -3.91
C THR A 137 11.84 12.55 -2.69
N ILE A 138 11.18 13.18 -1.72
CA ILE A 138 10.37 12.51 -0.69
C ILE A 138 8.99 12.14 -1.28
N GLY A 139 8.12 11.52 -0.48
CA GLY A 139 6.81 11.08 -0.98
C GLY A 139 5.70 12.06 -0.67
N PHE A 140 4.84 12.31 -1.64
CA PHE A 140 3.58 13.03 -1.48
C PHE A 140 2.45 12.29 -2.19
N ASN A 141 1.25 12.35 -1.62
CA ASN A 141 0.02 11.89 -2.27
C ASN A 141 -1.14 12.82 -1.97
N ILE A 142 -2.25 12.66 -2.69
CA ILE A 142 -3.53 13.37 -2.43
C ILE A 142 -4.71 12.40 -2.19
N GLU A 143 -4.45 11.10 -2.24
CA GLU A 143 -5.46 10.05 -2.05
C GLU A 143 -5.48 9.53 -0.60
N TRP A 144 -6.67 9.36 -0.01
CA TRP A 144 -6.85 8.94 1.38
C TRP A 144 -7.60 7.61 1.58
N SER A 145 -8.16 7.00 0.54
CA SER A 145 -9.03 5.81 0.66
C SER A 145 -8.82 4.78 -0.45
N GLN A 146 -9.49 3.64 -0.35
CA GLN A 146 -9.53 2.61 -1.39
C GLN A 146 -10.28 3.08 -2.65
N GLU A 147 -9.78 2.64 -3.81
CA GLU A 147 -10.41 2.83 -5.13
C GLU A 147 -11.29 1.64 -5.55
N LEU A 148 -11.27 0.55 -4.76
CA LEU A 148 -12.10 -0.62 -5.01
C LEU A 148 -13.36 -0.55 -4.15
N ARG A 149 -14.46 -1.04 -4.70
CA ARG A 149 -15.67 -1.27 -3.92
C ARG A 149 -15.40 -2.34 -2.87
N VAL A 150 -16.14 -2.28 -1.75
CA VAL A 150 -15.96 -3.24 -0.64
C VAL A 150 -16.06 -4.69 -1.10
N ALA A 151 -17.02 -5.03 -1.95
CA ALA A 151 -17.16 -6.38 -2.50
C ALA A 151 -15.96 -6.80 -3.38
N GLN A 152 -15.35 -5.86 -4.11
CA GLN A 152 -14.13 -6.13 -4.88
C GLN A 152 -12.95 -6.34 -3.93
N SER A 153 -12.80 -5.53 -2.88
CA SER A 153 -11.75 -5.72 -1.87
C SER A 153 -11.84 -7.10 -1.20
N ILE A 154 -13.05 -7.56 -0.85
CA ILE A 154 -13.27 -8.93 -0.35
C ILE A 154 -12.76 -9.98 -1.33
N GLU A 155 -13.14 -9.87 -2.61
CA GLU A 155 -12.69 -10.80 -3.65
C GLU A 155 -11.16 -10.77 -3.80
N GLU A 156 -10.54 -9.58 -3.86
CA GLU A 156 -9.08 -9.43 -4.01
C GLU A 156 -8.31 -10.05 -2.85
N TYR A 157 -8.75 -9.83 -1.60
CA TYR A 157 -8.09 -10.39 -0.43
C TYR A 157 -8.26 -11.91 -0.35
N THR A 158 -9.43 -12.43 -0.73
CA THR A 158 -9.68 -13.87 -0.85
C THR A 158 -8.81 -14.49 -1.95
N LYS A 159 -8.74 -13.86 -3.14
CA LYS A 159 -7.88 -14.28 -4.24
C LYS A 159 -6.41 -14.29 -3.83
N ALA A 160 -5.94 -13.24 -3.16
CA ALA A 160 -4.56 -13.17 -2.68
C ALA A 160 -4.21 -14.34 -1.74
N SER A 161 -5.09 -14.63 -0.76
CA SER A 161 -4.93 -15.76 0.15
C SER A 161 -4.85 -17.10 -0.60
N MET A 162 -5.80 -17.35 -1.50
CA MET A 162 -5.83 -18.58 -2.30
C MET A 162 -4.59 -18.72 -3.19
N VAL A 163 -4.19 -17.65 -3.89
CA VAL A 163 -3.01 -17.67 -4.77
C VAL A 163 -1.75 -17.90 -3.95
N ILE A 164 -1.57 -17.25 -2.80
CA ILE A 164 -0.41 -17.50 -1.92
C ILE A 164 -0.36 -18.97 -1.49
N GLU A 165 -1.47 -19.56 -1.05
CA GLU A 165 -1.50 -20.97 -0.63
C GLU A 165 -1.21 -21.95 -1.77
N ILE A 166 -1.65 -21.62 -2.99
CA ILE A 166 -1.27 -22.35 -4.22
C ILE A 166 0.24 -22.23 -4.43
N LEU A 167 0.80 -21.02 -4.46
CA LEU A 167 2.22 -20.78 -4.75
C LEU A 167 3.16 -21.37 -3.70
N ARG A 168 2.74 -21.42 -2.43
CA ARG A 168 3.46 -22.13 -1.36
C ARG A 168 3.67 -23.61 -1.64
N ARG A 169 2.72 -24.24 -2.34
CA ARG A 169 2.73 -25.69 -2.63
C ARG A 169 3.12 -26.01 -4.07
N TRP A 170 3.20 -24.99 -4.92
CA TRP A 170 3.53 -25.16 -6.32
C TRP A 170 5.02 -25.51 -6.47
N GLU A 171 5.28 -26.73 -6.93
CA GLU A 171 6.62 -27.32 -7.02
C GLU A 171 7.67 -26.42 -7.68
N PRO A 172 7.38 -25.69 -8.78
CA PRO A 172 8.40 -24.89 -9.45
C PRO A 172 8.99 -23.75 -8.61
N LEU A 173 8.30 -23.31 -7.55
CA LEU A 173 8.80 -22.26 -6.67
C LEU A 173 9.61 -22.76 -5.47
N ARG A 174 9.63 -24.07 -5.22
CA ARG A 174 10.23 -24.65 -4.01
C ARG A 174 11.70 -24.26 -3.83
N ASP A 175 12.49 -24.32 -4.90
CA ASP A 175 13.92 -23.99 -4.83
C ASP A 175 14.17 -22.49 -4.59
N HIS A 176 13.21 -21.64 -4.99
CA HIS A 176 13.31 -20.19 -4.88
C HIS A 176 12.80 -19.64 -3.56
N LEU A 177 11.81 -20.29 -2.94
CA LEU A 177 11.16 -19.83 -1.70
C LEU A 177 11.58 -20.64 -0.46
N GLY A 178 12.20 -21.82 -0.66
CA GLY A 178 12.45 -22.79 0.40
C GLY A 178 11.27 -23.76 0.59
N GLU A 179 11.44 -24.75 1.46
CA GLU A 179 10.40 -25.76 1.73
C GLU A 179 9.16 -25.15 2.40
N ASP A 180 9.37 -24.21 3.32
CA ASP A 180 8.30 -23.42 3.92
C ASP A 180 8.72 -21.94 3.99
N PRO A 181 8.10 -21.05 3.18
CA PRO A 181 8.31 -19.61 3.26
C PRO A 181 7.78 -18.99 4.56
N GLY A 182 7.12 -19.78 5.41
CA GLY A 182 6.60 -19.42 6.72
C GLY A 182 5.24 -18.72 6.68
N PRO A 183 4.62 -18.51 7.86
CA PRO A 183 3.29 -17.91 7.96
C PRO A 183 3.31 -16.41 7.60
N HIS A 184 2.20 -15.93 7.07
CA HIS A 184 1.93 -14.52 6.83
C HIS A 184 0.63 -14.10 7.53
N ILE A 185 0.46 -12.79 7.73
CA ILE A 185 -0.71 -12.21 8.40
C ILE A 185 -1.32 -11.14 7.50
N PHE A 186 -2.63 -11.21 7.30
CA PHE A 186 -3.42 -10.09 6.83
C PHE A 186 -3.99 -9.34 8.03
N ASP A 187 -3.78 -8.03 8.02
CA ASP A 187 -4.35 -7.09 8.98
C ASP A 187 -5.34 -6.22 8.23
N MET A 188 -6.62 -6.30 8.61
CA MET A 188 -7.64 -5.47 7.98
C MET A 188 -7.36 -4.00 8.27
N SER A 189 -7.72 -3.12 7.35
CA SER A 189 -7.84 -1.70 7.69
C SER A 189 -9.25 -1.23 7.39
N VAL A 190 -9.85 -0.57 8.38
CA VAL A 190 -11.14 0.10 8.24
C VAL A 190 -11.00 1.55 8.71
N GLY A 191 -11.74 2.45 8.10
CA GLY A 191 -11.70 3.87 8.47
C GLY A 191 -12.98 4.56 8.07
N TYR A 192 -13.74 5.04 9.05
CA TYR A 192 -14.87 5.96 8.90
C TYR A 192 -15.33 6.36 10.32
N ASP A 193 -16.42 7.11 10.43
CA ASP A 193 -17.14 7.23 11.70
C ASP A 193 -17.77 5.88 12.15
N LEU A 194 -18.20 5.82 13.40
CA LEU A 194 -18.83 4.66 14.02
C LEU A 194 -20.09 4.22 13.28
N ALA A 195 -20.86 5.16 12.72
CA ALA A 195 -22.08 4.83 11.97
C ALA A 195 -21.74 4.09 10.67
N GLY A 196 -20.70 4.52 9.95
CA GLY A 196 -20.19 3.84 8.76
C GLY A 196 -19.56 2.49 9.09
N ILE A 197 -18.81 2.38 10.20
CA ILE A 197 -18.27 1.09 10.65
C ILE A 197 -19.38 0.10 11.02
N ARG A 198 -20.47 0.58 11.63
CA ARG A 198 -21.68 -0.22 11.93
C ARG A 198 -22.53 -0.57 10.72
N SER A 199 -22.28 0.05 9.56
CA SER A 199 -23.08 -0.22 8.37
C SER A 199 -22.98 -1.68 7.96
N GLU A 200 -24.05 -2.22 7.38
CA GLU A 200 -24.08 -3.60 6.85
C GLU A 200 -22.90 -3.87 5.91
N LYS A 201 -22.49 -2.85 5.16
CA LYS A 201 -21.39 -2.93 4.20
C LYS A 201 -20.02 -3.17 4.86
N VAL A 202 -19.68 -2.38 5.89
CA VAL A 202 -18.38 -2.52 6.59
C VAL A 202 -18.42 -3.70 7.57
N ALA A 203 -19.54 -3.91 8.27
CA ALA A 203 -19.72 -5.08 9.11
C ALA A 203 -19.61 -6.39 8.30
N GLY A 204 -20.27 -6.46 7.12
CA GLY A 204 -20.18 -7.60 6.22
C GLY A 204 -18.77 -7.84 5.68
N PHE A 205 -17.98 -6.79 5.46
CA PHE A 205 -16.55 -6.92 5.16
C PHE A 205 -15.80 -7.60 6.30
N ILE A 206 -15.94 -7.11 7.53
CA ILE A 206 -15.26 -7.67 8.70
C ILE A 206 -15.66 -9.13 8.92
N GLU A 207 -16.96 -9.44 8.84
CA GLU A 207 -17.49 -10.79 8.98
C GLU A 207 -16.95 -11.74 7.90
N THR A 208 -16.86 -11.27 6.65
CA THR A 208 -16.29 -12.08 5.56
C THR A 208 -14.78 -12.28 5.72
N MET A 209 -14.04 -11.30 6.24
CA MET A 209 -12.61 -11.47 6.50
C MET A 209 -12.35 -12.46 7.67
N LEU A 210 -13.27 -12.54 8.64
CA LEU A 210 -13.23 -13.53 9.72
C LEU A 210 -13.59 -14.95 9.23
N ASP A 211 -14.43 -15.08 8.20
CA ASP A 211 -14.75 -16.33 7.51
C ASP A 211 -15.13 -16.12 6.02
N ALA A 212 -14.14 -16.27 5.14
CA ALA A 212 -14.27 -16.15 3.70
C ALA A 212 -14.64 -17.48 3.01
N GLY A 213 -15.09 -18.50 3.75
CA GLY A 213 -15.36 -19.83 3.19
C GLY A 213 -16.30 -19.80 1.98
N SER A 214 -17.35 -18.96 2.01
CA SER A 214 -18.27 -18.82 0.87
C SER A 214 -17.60 -18.20 -0.37
N GLU A 215 -16.72 -17.21 -0.18
CA GLU A 215 -15.99 -16.57 -1.28
C GLU A 215 -14.95 -17.52 -1.87
N ILE A 216 -14.26 -18.30 -1.02
CA ILE A 216 -13.33 -19.35 -1.46
C ILE A 216 -14.04 -20.36 -2.36
N GLU A 217 -15.20 -20.88 -1.93
CA GLU A 217 -15.95 -21.85 -2.73
C GLU A 217 -16.52 -21.24 -4.02
N ARG A 218 -16.86 -19.94 -4.02
CA ARG A 218 -17.25 -19.23 -5.24
C ARG A 218 -16.09 -19.11 -6.23
N LEU A 219 -14.86 -18.89 -5.75
CA LEU A 219 -13.67 -18.68 -6.56
C LEU A 219 -12.97 -19.98 -6.98
N ARG A 220 -13.06 -21.05 -6.18
CA ARG A 220 -12.39 -22.35 -6.41
C ARG A 220 -12.57 -22.92 -7.82
N PRO A 221 -13.76 -22.88 -8.46
CA PRO A 221 -13.96 -23.38 -9.82
C PRO A 221 -13.17 -22.59 -10.89
N LEU A 222 -12.69 -21.39 -10.57
CA LEU A 222 -11.91 -20.56 -11.49
C LEU A 222 -10.42 -20.97 -11.54
N ILE A 223 -9.94 -21.82 -10.63
CA ILE A 223 -8.55 -22.31 -10.64
C ILE A 223 -8.30 -23.12 -11.93
N PRO A 224 -7.41 -22.65 -12.83
CA PRO A 224 -7.19 -23.28 -14.13
C PRO A 224 -6.43 -24.61 -14.00
N GLU A 225 -6.42 -25.39 -15.08
CA GLU A 225 -5.86 -26.75 -15.08
C GLU A 225 -4.36 -26.80 -14.78
N SER A 226 -3.61 -25.73 -15.08
CA SER A 226 -2.20 -25.59 -14.70
C SER A 226 -1.97 -25.66 -13.19
N PHE A 227 -3.00 -25.44 -12.38
CA PHE A 227 -3.00 -25.61 -10.92
C PHE A 227 -4.06 -26.62 -10.46
N GLY A 228 -4.53 -27.51 -11.34
CA GLY A 228 -5.63 -28.43 -11.07
C GLY A 228 -5.39 -29.33 -9.85
N GLU A 229 -4.16 -29.80 -9.66
CA GLU A 229 -3.74 -30.61 -8.49
C GLU A 229 -3.82 -29.85 -7.16
N LEU A 230 -3.84 -28.51 -7.22
CA LEU A 230 -3.91 -27.60 -6.07
C LEU A 230 -5.30 -26.97 -5.91
N ARG A 231 -6.29 -27.38 -6.71
CA ARG A 231 -7.66 -26.85 -6.67
C ARG A 231 -8.38 -27.20 -5.37
N ASP A 232 -8.11 -28.39 -4.83
CA ASP A 232 -8.78 -28.94 -3.63
C ASP A 232 -7.97 -28.74 -2.35
N LEU A 233 -7.05 -27.75 -2.34
CA LEU A 233 -6.38 -27.34 -1.11
C LEU A 233 -7.40 -26.91 -0.04
N ASP A 234 -7.08 -27.22 1.21
CA ASP A 234 -7.77 -26.71 2.39
C ASP A 234 -7.33 -25.26 2.62
N PHE A 235 -7.95 -24.35 1.88
CA PHE A 235 -7.66 -22.92 1.97
C PHE A 235 -8.12 -22.37 3.33
N PRO A 236 -7.31 -21.51 3.99
CA PRO A 236 -7.70 -20.89 5.24
C PRO A 236 -8.92 -20.00 5.01
N THR A 237 -10.02 -20.30 5.69
CA THR A 237 -11.26 -19.51 5.57
C THR A 237 -11.20 -18.23 6.38
N ARG A 238 -10.52 -18.24 7.54
CA ARG A 238 -10.22 -17.01 8.27
C ARG A 238 -9.04 -16.31 7.62
N LEU A 239 -9.31 -15.17 6.98
CA LEU A 239 -8.30 -14.37 6.31
C LEU A 239 -7.60 -13.41 7.27
N ALA A 240 -8.37 -12.74 8.13
CA ALA A 240 -7.87 -11.78 9.11
C ALA A 240 -8.79 -11.68 10.31
N ASP A 241 -8.21 -11.46 11.49
CA ASP A 241 -8.92 -11.23 12.76
C ASP A 241 -8.23 -10.15 13.62
N THR A 242 -7.42 -9.32 12.95
CA THR A 242 -6.85 -8.07 13.46
C THR A 242 -7.30 -6.92 12.57
N ILE A 243 -7.49 -5.74 13.17
CA ILE A 243 -7.88 -4.51 12.49
C ILE A 243 -6.95 -3.36 12.88
N THR A 244 -6.29 -2.74 11.90
CA THR A 244 -5.75 -1.38 12.01
C THR A 244 -6.84 -0.36 11.68
N LEU A 245 -7.36 0.32 12.70
CA LEU A 245 -8.28 1.44 12.58
C LEU A 245 -7.51 2.66 12.05
N SER A 246 -7.84 3.07 10.83
CA SER A 246 -7.34 4.30 10.22
C SER A 246 -8.20 5.47 10.67
N THR A 247 -7.66 6.35 11.51
CA THR A 247 -8.36 7.58 11.90
C THR A 247 -8.21 8.60 10.77
N PHE A 248 -9.32 9.25 10.41
CA PHE A 248 -9.28 10.38 9.50
C PHE A 248 -8.81 11.64 10.25
N HIS A 249 -8.27 12.61 9.52
CA HIS A 249 -7.91 13.90 10.10
C HIS A 249 -9.15 14.60 10.67
N GLY A 250 -9.07 15.10 11.90
CA GLY A 250 -10.20 15.68 12.62
C GLY A 250 -11.06 14.69 13.40
N CYS A 251 -10.68 13.41 13.51
CA CYS A 251 -11.47 12.41 14.23
C CYS A 251 -11.44 12.64 15.75
N PRO A 252 -12.59 12.86 16.42
CA PRO A 252 -12.63 13.13 17.86
C PRO A 252 -12.17 11.93 18.71
N PRO A 253 -11.56 12.17 19.89
CA PRO A 253 -11.12 11.10 20.80
C PRO A 253 -12.25 10.13 21.19
N GLU A 254 -13.46 10.65 21.44
CA GLU A 254 -14.63 9.85 21.83
C GLU A 254 -15.12 8.95 20.70
N GLU A 255 -14.93 9.39 19.46
CA GLU A 255 -15.27 8.62 18.26
C GLU A 255 -14.32 7.43 18.12
N ILE A 256 -13.01 7.66 18.28
CA ILE A 256 -11.99 6.61 18.30
C ILE A 256 -12.30 5.59 19.41
N ASP A 257 -12.58 6.06 20.63
CA ASP A 257 -12.92 5.18 21.76
C ASP A 257 -14.14 4.30 21.44
N SER A 258 -15.20 4.91 20.92
CA SER A 258 -16.45 4.22 20.60
C SER A 258 -16.28 3.18 19.50
N ILE A 259 -15.48 3.49 18.46
CA ILE A 259 -15.17 2.56 17.38
C ILE A 259 -14.39 1.36 17.91
N VAL A 260 -13.30 1.58 18.64
CA VAL A 260 -12.46 0.49 19.15
C VAL A 260 -13.28 -0.43 20.06
N ARG A 261 -14.08 0.14 20.97
CA ARG A 261 -14.98 -0.64 21.83
C ARG A 261 -15.97 -1.47 21.02
N HIS A 262 -16.54 -0.89 19.96
CA HIS A 262 -17.47 -1.60 19.09
C HIS A 262 -16.80 -2.76 18.35
N LEU A 263 -15.64 -2.54 17.73
CA LEU A 263 -14.87 -3.58 17.03
C LEU A 263 -14.55 -4.76 17.96
N VAL A 264 -14.03 -4.48 19.15
CA VAL A 264 -13.69 -5.52 20.15
C VAL A 264 -14.95 -6.27 20.62
N THR A 265 -16.00 -5.55 21.03
CA THR A 265 -17.18 -6.20 21.66
C THR A 265 -18.14 -6.86 20.67
N THR A 266 -18.22 -6.34 19.45
CA THR A 266 -19.19 -6.81 18.46
C THR A 266 -18.56 -7.81 17.50
N HIS A 267 -17.33 -7.56 17.05
CA HIS A 267 -16.65 -8.41 16.08
C HIS A 267 -15.60 -9.33 16.70
N GLY A 268 -15.18 -9.11 17.95
CA GLY A 268 -14.23 -9.98 18.64
C GLY A 268 -12.83 -9.96 18.00
N VAL A 269 -12.38 -8.80 17.54
CA VAL A 269 -11.10 -8.60 16.85
C VAL A 269 -10.09 -7.87 17.72
N ASP A 270 -8.81 -8.11 17.46
CA ASP A 270 -7.73 -7.33 18.06
C ASP A 270 -7.53 -6.03 17.26
N VAL A 271 -7.24 -4.92 17.93
CA VAL A 271 -7.29 -3.59 17.31
C VAL A 271 -5.98 -2.82 17.47
N VAL A 272 -5.51 -2.24 16.38
CA VAL A 272 -4.45 -1.24 16.33
C VAL A 272 -5.05 0.11 15.97
N VAL A 273 -4.76 1.15 16.73
CA VAL A 273 -5.16 2.53 16.36
C VAL A 273 -4.01 3.19 15.62
N LYS A 274 -4.22 3.56 14.35
CA LYS A 274 -3.24 4.30 13.55
C LYS A 274 -3.33 5.79 13.88
N LEU A 275 -2.24 6.35 14.38
CA LEU A 275 -2.19 7.74 14.85
C LEU A 275 -1.59 8.65 13.78
N ASN A 276 -2.03 9.90 13.75
CA ASN A 276 -1.50 10.93 12.87
C ASN A 276 -0.21 11.54 13.46
N PRO A 277 0.75 11.95 12.62
CA PRO A 277 2.00 12.57 13.07
C PRO A 277 1.79 13.94 13.74
N THR A 278 0.64 14.59 13.49
CA THR A 278 0.20 15.83 14.14
C THR A 278 0.11 15.70 15.67
N LEU A 279 -0.07 14.48 16.21
CA LEU A 279 -0.06 14.19 17.65
C LEU A 279 1.23 14.63 18.36
N LEU A 280 2.35 14.76 17.63
CA LEU A 280 3.61 15.29 18.20
C LEU A 280 3.50 16.78 18.58
N GLY A 281 2.59 17.52 17.96
CA GLY A 281 2.38 18.96 18.13
C GLY A 281 3.07 19.79 17.05
N PHE A 282 2.46 20.93 16.68
CA PHE A 282 2.91 21.79 15.60
C PHE A 282 4.36 22.24 15.76
N ASP A 283 4.70 22.84 16.91
CA ASP A 283 6.03 23.45 17.13
C ASP A 283 7.18 22.45 16.99
N GLU A 284 6.99 21.23 17.46
CA GLU A 284 8.04 20.20 17.39
C GLU A 284 8.15 19.60 15.99
N VAL A 285 7.04 19.45 15.26
CA VAL A 285 7.07 19.04 13.86
C VAL A 285 7.73 20.10 12.99
N ASP A 286 7.40 21.38 13.18
CA ASP A 286 8.01 22.52 12.50
C ASP A 286 9.53 22.57 12.74
N ARG A 287 9.95 22.51 14.00
CA ARG A 287 11.37 22.47 14.39
C ARG A 287 12.12 21.30 13.75
N LEU A 288 11.57 20.09 13.78
CA LEU A 288 12.23 18.92 13.18
C LEU A 288 12.31 19.06 11.65
N LEU A 289 11.22 19.48 11.01
CA LEU A 289 11.12 19.53 9.56
C LEU A 289 12.01 20.63 8.96
N HIS A 290 11.98 21.83 9.54
CA HIS A 290 12.68 23.00 9.02
C HIS A 290 14.08 23.15 9.63
N ASP A 291 14.21 23.20 10.96
CA ASP A 291 15.50 23.51 11.60
C ASP A 291 16.48 22.33 11.59
N VAL A 292 15.99 21.10 11.75
CA VAL A 292 16.83 19.90 11.81
C VAL A 292 17.04 19.30 10.42
N LEU A 293 15.96 19.12 9.66
CA LEU A 293 16.00 18.40 8.39
C LEU A 293 16.12 19.31 7.15
N GLY A 294 15.90 20.62 7.29
CA GLY A 294 16.12 21.61 6.23
C GLY A 294 15.06 21.65 5.12
N TYR A 295 13.85 21.11 5.35
CA TYR A 295 12.76 21.10 4.36
C TYR A 295 11.97 22.42 4.34
N ASP A 296 12.66 23.53 4.07
CA ASP A 296 12.07 24.90 4.02
C ASP A 296 10.93 25.06 2.99
N ASP A 297 10.84 24.15 2.02
CA ASP A 297 9.80 24.15 0.98
C ASP A 297 8.51 23.42 1.40
N VAL A 298 8.52 22.69 2.51
CA VAL A 298 7.32 22.01 3.02
C VAL A 298 6.56 22.94 3.94
N ILE A 299 5.29 23.21 3.62
CA ILE A 299 4.45 24.14 4.35
C ILE A 299 3.43 23.35 5.17
N LEU A 300 3.57 23.36 6.50
CA LEU A 300 2.61 22.77 7.42
C LEU A 300 1.27 23.51 7.36
N ASP A 301 0.18 22.78 7.62
CA ASP A 301 -1.14 23.38 7.79
C ASP A 301 -1.54 23.41 9.28
N PRO A 302 -1.49 24.56 9.96
CA PRO A 302 -1.85 24.65 11.38
C PRO A 302 -3.26 24.14 11.69
N ALA A 303 -4.21 24.31 10.76
CA ALA A 303 -5.59 23.87 10.97
C ALA A 303 -5.70 22.34 11.13
N ALA A 304 -4.83 21.57 10.45
CA ALA A 304 -4.78 20.12 10.60
C ALA A 304 -4.32 19.70 12.01
N PHE A 305 -3.42 20.46 12.64
CA PHE A 305 -2.96 20.16 14.00
C PHE A 305 -4.03 20.48 15.05
N GLU A 306 -4.79 21.56 14.86
CA GLU A 306 -5.88 21.96 15.77
C GLU A 306 -7.11 21.03 15.69
N ALA A 307 -7.35 20.43 14.52
CA ALA A 307 -8.46 19.52 14.31
C ALA A 307 -8.15 18.09 14.81
N ASP A 308 -6.90 17.64 14.69
CA ASP A 308 -6.48 16.29 15.02
C ASP A 308 -6.40 16.04 16.54
N LEU A 309 -6.30 14.76 16.91
CA LEU A 309 -6.09 14.33 18.28
C LEU A 309 -4.85 15.00 18.90
N HIS A 310 -5.05 15.73 19.99
CA HIS A 310 -3.97 16.34 20.75
C HIS A 310 -3.30 15.35 21.72
N PHE A 311 -2.02 15.60 22.03
CA PHE A 311 -1.23 14.70 22.87
C PHE A 311 -1.83 14.48 24.27
N GLU A 312 -2.39 15.54 24.86
CA GLU A 312 -2.98 15.53 26.20
C GLU A 312 -4.22 14.64 26.30
N ASP A 313 -4.99 14.55 25.21
CA ASP A 313 -6.16 13.67 25.09
C ASP A 313 -5.78 12.26 24.60
N GLY A 314 -4.75 12.16 23.76
CA GLY A 314 -4.30 10.89 23.20
C GLY A 314 -3.71 9.94 24.24
N VAL A 315 -2.95 10.45 25.21
CA VAL A 315 -2.36 9.63 26.30
C VAL A 315 -3.43 8.89 27.12
N PRO A 316 -4.44 9.56 27.72
CA PRO A 316 -5.49 8.87 28.47
C PRO A 316 -6.37 7.97 27.58
N LEU A 317 -6.63 8.36 26.32
CA LEU A 317 -7.35 7.52 25.36
C LEU A 317 -6.64 6.18 25.12
N ILE A 318 -5.35 6.22 24.80
CA ILE A 318 -4.53 5.02 24.55
C ILE A 318 -4.51 4.12 25.79
N GLY A 319 -4.26 4.69 26.98
CA GLY A 319 -4.25 3.93 28.23
C GLY A 319 -5.62 3.31 28.56
N GLY A 320 -6.71 4.03 28.30
CA GLY A 320 -8.08 3.56 28.51
C GLY A 320 -8.46 2.42 27.56
N LEU A 321 -8.07 2.51 26.30
CA LEU A 321 -8.32 1.48 25.29
C LEU A 321 -7.47 0.22 25.51
N ALA A 322 -6.20 0.38 25.92
CA ALA A 322 -5.33 -0.70 26.33
C ALA A 322 -5.97 -1.54 27.46
N GLY A 323 -6.33 -0.88 28.57
CA GLY A 323 -6.97 -1.55 29.70
C GLY A 323 -8.34 -2.14 29.35
N PHE A 324 -9.11 -1.49 28.46
CA PHE A 324 -10.37 -2.04 27.97
C PHE A 324 -10.17 -3.35 27.22
N ALA A 325 -9.23 -3.41 26.26
CA ALA A 325 -8.95 -4.62 25.50
C ALA A 325 -8.52 -5.78 26.42
N ASP A 326 -7.64 -5.51 27.39
CA ASP A 326 -7.20 -6.50 28.39
C ASP A 326 -8.38 -7.12 29.14
N THR A 327 -9.32 -6.29 29.64
CA THR A 327 -10.50 -6.76 30.37
C THR A 327 -11.47 -7.59 29.52
N HIS A 328 -11.38 -7.50 28.20
CA HIS A 328 -12.19 -8.25 27.25
C HIS A 328 -11.44 -9.43 26.62
N GLY A 329 -10.19 -9.68 27.03
CA GLY A 329 -9.37 -10.78 26.49
C GLY A 329 -8.88 -10.54 25.06
N HIS A 330 -8.84 -9.28 24.62
CA HIS A 330 -8.38 -8.86 23.30
C HIS A 330 -7.06 -8.10 23.39
N ARG A 331 -6.35 -8.02 22.27
CA ARG A 331 -5.09 -7.28 22.17
C ARG A 331 -5.31 -5.91 21.55
N PHE A 332 -4.54 -4.97 22.05
CA PHE A 332 -4.52 -3.59 21.60
C PHE A 332 -3.10 -3.14 21.25
N GLY A 333 -3.00 -2.22 20.30
CA GLY A 333 -1.77 -1.52 19.99
C GLY A 333 -2.01 -0.18 19.29
N VAL A 334 -0.91 0.49 18.99
CA VAL A 334 -0.92 1.74 18.22
C VAL A 334 -0.01 1.62 17.02
N LYS A 335 -0.26 2.41 15.97
CA LYS A 335 0.58 2.47 14.79
C LYS A 335 1.04 3.88 14.51
N LEU A 336 2.35 4.03 14.30
CA LEU A 336 3.03 5.30 14.07
C LEU A 336 3.65 5.31 12.66
N THR A 337 3.11 6.01 11.68
CA THR A 337 1.92 6.89 11.71
C THR A 337 1.16 6.80 10.39
N ASN A 338 0.08 7.57 10.27
CA ASN A 338 -0.40 8.02 8.96
C ASN A 338 0.55 9.08 8.34
N THR A 339 0.22 9.57 7.15
CA THR A 339 0.94 10.66 6.48
C THR A 339 0.77 12.01 7.20
N LEU A 340 1.65 12.97 6.89
CA LEU A 340 1.60 14.34 7.44
C LEU A 340 0.90 15.30 6.46
N VAL A 341 -0.15 15.97 6.90
CA VAL A 341 -0.86 16.98 6.08
C VAL A 341 0.01 18.21 5.87
N VAL A 342 0.18 18.60 4.61
CA VAL A 342 0.93 19.80 4.20
C VAL A 342 0.20 20.49 3.05
N ARG A 343 0.47 21.78 2.84
CA ARG A 343 -0.10 22.51 1.71
C ARG A 343 0.57 22.10 0.41
N ASN A 344 -0.22 21.91 -0.64
CA ASN A 344 0.27 21.63 -1.97
C ASN A 344 0.80 22.92 -2.61
N ASN A 345 2.12 23.01 -2.77
CA ASN A 345 2.83 24.13 -3.38
C ASN A 345 3.78 23.69 -4.52
N ARG A 346 3.69 22.43 -4.96
CA ARG A 346 4.63 21.83 -5.93
C ARG A 346 4.14 21.91 -7.38
N GLY A 347 2.85 22.13 -7.61
CA GLY A 347 2.25 22.22 -8.94
C GLY A 347 2.29 20.91 -9.75
N ARG A 348 2.44 19.76 -9.08
CA ARG A 348 2.53 18.42 -9.69
C ARG A 348 1.28 17.59 -9.48
N LEU A 349 0.72 17.68 -8.28
CA LEU A 349 -0.54 17.06 -7.90
C LEU A 349 -1.64 18.15 -7.94
N PRO A 350 -2.88 17.79 -8.27
CA PRO A 350 -4.03 18.71 -8.16
C PRO A 350 -4.38 18.99 -6.68
N GLY A 351 -5.29 19.95 -6.46
CA GLY A 351 -5.76 20.35 -5.14
C GLY A 351 -4.80 21.23 -4.32
N GLU A 352 -5.28 21.74 -3.19
CA GLU A 352 -4.52 22.65 -2.31
C GLU A 352 -3.79 21.93 -1.15
N THR A 353 -4.10 20.66 -0.92
CA THR A 353 -3.57 19.84 0.19
C THR A 353 -2.89 18.60 -0.35
N MET A 354 -1.79 18.19 0.28
CA MET A 354 -1.12 16.91 0.01
C MET A 354 -0.59 16.27 1.31
N TYR A 355 -0.22 15.01 1.21
CA TYR A 355 0.15 14.17 2.35
C TYR A 355 1.60 13.72 2.23
N LEU A 356 2.46 14.23 3.12
CA LEU A 356 3.88 13.90 3.15
C LEU A 356 4.12 12.51 3.73
N SER A 357 4.99 11.76 3.07
CA SER A 357 5.52 10.46 3.48
C SER A 357 7.03 10.36 3.22
N GLY A 358 7.64 9.24 3.61
CA GLY A 358 9.06 8.98 3.37
C GLY A 358 9.97 9.49 4.50
N PRO A 359 11.23 9.85 4.20
CA PRO A 359 12.28 10.04 5.21
C PRO A 359 11.97 11.05 6.32
N PRO A 360 11.40 12.25 6.08
CA PRO A 360 11.12 13.21 7.17
C PRO A 360 10.11 12.67 8.17
N LEU A 361 9.12 11.94 7.68
CA LEU A 361 8.09 11.31 8.51
C LEU A 361 8.70 10.28 9.47
N HIS A 362 9.81 9.63 9.10
CA HIS A 362 10.52 8.69 9.97
C HIS A 362 10.98 9.37 11.27
N VAL A 363 11.63 10.53 11.15
CA VAL A 363 12.16 11.30 12.29
C VAL A 363 11.01 11.78 13.18
N ILE A 364 9.95 12.31 12.56
CA ILE A 364 8.75 12.76 13.27
C ILE A 364 8.07 11.60 14.02
N ALA A 365 7.89 10.46 13.37
CA ALA A 365 7.28 9.29 13.98
C ALA A 365 8.15 8.68 15.10
N THR A 366 9.48 8.70 14.95
CA THR A 366 10.42 8.29 16.00
C THR A 366 10.37 9.22 17.20
N ALA A 367 10.34 10.55 17.00
CA ALA A 367 10.18 11.52 18.08
C ALA A 367 8.82 11.36 18.81
N LEU A 368 7.74 11.14 18.05
CA LEU A 368 6.42 10.83 18.61
C LEU A 368 6.43 9.54 19.44
N LEU A 369 7.10 8.48 18.96
CA LEU A 369 7.27 7.25 19.73
C LEU A 369 8.02 7.51 21.04
N GLY A 370 9.12 8.27 21.01
CA GLY A 370 9.86 8.65 22.22
C GLY A 370 8.99 9.42 23.21
N ARG A 371 8.16 10.36 22.73
CA ARG A 371 7.25 11.12 23.59
C ARG A 371 6.16 10.23 24.20
N LEU A 372 5.56 9.33 23.41
CA LEU A 372 4.53 8.40 23.85
C LEU A 372 5.08 7.36 24.83
N SER A 373 6.25 6.78 24.57
CA SER A 373 6.85 5.75 25.43
C SER A 373 7.20 6.31 26.81
N ARG A 374 7.68 7.56 26.88
CA ARG A 374 7.91 8.26 28.16
C ARG A 374 6.61 8.58 28.92
N ALA A 375 5.53 8.87 28.20
CA ALA A 375 4.24 9.18 28.81
C ALA A 375 3.47 7.92 29.25
N LEU A 376 3.72 6.77 28.61
CA LEU A 376 3.02 5.50 28.83
C LEU A 376 4.01 4.31 28.99
N PRO A 377 4.93 4.35 29.98
CA PRO A 377 6.02 3.37 30.12
C PRO A 377 5.55 1.94 30.44
N ASP A 378 4.34 1.81 30.98
CA ASP A 378 3.73 0.52 31.34
C ASP A 378 2.72 0.02 30.30
N VAL A 379 2.53 0.73 29.19
CA VAL A 379 1.60 0.31 28.11
C VAL A 379 2.35 -0.45 27.03
N PHE A 380 3.44 0.09 26.50
CA PHE A 380 4.05 -0.46 25.29
C PHE A 380 5.12 -1.53 25.57
N ARG A 381 5.09 -2.60 24.76
CA ARG A 381 6.10 -3.64 24.68
C ARG A 381 7.27 -3.15 23.81
N LEU A 382 8.15 -2.36 24.44
CA LEU A 382 9.38 -1.84 23.84
C LEU A 382 10.58 -2.22 24.73
N PRO A 383 11.78 -2.47 24.17
CA PRO A 383 12.98 -2.70 24.97
C PRO A 383 13.23 -1.55 25.95
N GLY A 384 13.31 -1.88 27.25
CA GLY A 384 13.43 -0.89 28.33
C GLY A 384 12.12 -0.41 28.95
N HIS A 385 10.96 -0.89 28.46
CA HIS A 385 9.63 -0.53 28.95
C HIS A 385 8.90 -1.72 29.58
N GLY A 386 7.94 -1.45 30.47
CA GLY A 386 7.24 -2.46 31.29
C GLY A 386 5.93 -2.99 30.69
N GLY A 387 5.53 -2.47 29.53
CA GLY A 387 4.23 -2.77 28.92
C GLY A 387 4.19 -4.02 28.03
N SER A 388 2.97 -4.33 27.57
CA SER A 388 2.64 -5.51 26.77
C SER A 388 2.04 -5.18 25.40
N HIS A 389 1.55 -3.96 25.19
CA HIS A 389 0.85 -3.55 23.98
C HIS A 389 1.81 -3.23 22.84
N GLN A 390 1.43 -3.61 21.63
CA GLN A 390 2.31 -3.50 20.47
C GLN A 390 2.32 -2.09 19.88
N VAL A 391 3.48 -1.69 19.36
CA VAL A 391 3.61 -0.49 18.51
C VAL A 391 4.01 -0.96 17.11
N SER A 392 3.16 -0.70 16.12
CA SER A 392 3.52 -0.88 14.71
C SER A 392 4.09 0.41 14.14
N PHE A 393 4.92 0.32 13.10
CA PHE A 393 5.61 1.48 12.54
C PHE A 393 5.49 1.56 11.02
N SER A 394 5.20 2.75 10.50
CA SER A 394 4.91 3.01 9.09
C SER A 394 5.32 4.43 8.69
N ALA A 395 6.62 4.70 8.73
CA ALA A 395 7.14 6.03 8.40
C ALA A 395 8.55 5.93 7.82
N GLY A 396 8.71 6.19 6.51
CA GLY A 396 10.03 6.30 5.88
C GLY A 396 10.98 5.11 6.07
N VAL A 397 10.44 3.90 6.25
CA VAL A 397 11.25 2.69 6.42
C VAL A 397 11.87 2.31 5.08
N THR A 398 13.17 2.09 5.09
CA THR A 398 14.00 1.69 3.95
C THR A 398 14.96 0.58 4.36
N ARG A 399 15.67 0.01 3.39
CA ARG A 399 16.74 -0.96 3.70
C ARG A 399 17.79 -0.41 4.67
N ALA A 400 18.08 0.89 4.63
CA ALA A 400 19.15 1.50 5.42
C ALA A 400 18.81 1.64 6.90
N ASN A 401 17.54 1.83 7.24
CA ASN A 401 17.10 2.07 8.62
C ASN A 401 16.20 0.97 9.20
N LEU A 402 15.88 -0.09 8.44
CA LEU A 402 15.00 -1.16 8.91
C LEU A 402 15.51 -1.81 10.20
N ALA A 403 16.81 -2.08 10.30
CA ALA A 403 17.39 -2.67 11.49
C ALA A 403 17.17 -1.76 12.71
N ASP A 404 17.60 -0.50 12.65
CA ASP A 404 17.41 0.40 13.79
C ASP A 404 15.93 0.65 14.11
N THR A 405 15.06 0.65 13.09
CA THR A 405 13.60 0.67 13.27
C THR A 405 13.14 -0.50 14.14
N LEU A 406 13.45 -1.74 13.76
CA LEU A 406 13.01 -2.93 14.49
C LEU A 406 13.71 -3.08 15.87
N ALA A 407 14.89 -2.49 16.03
CA ALA A 407 15.62 -2.44 17.30
C ALA A 407 14.92 -1.56 18.34
N MET A 408 14.14 -0.54 17.92
CA MET A 408 13.26 0.22 18.81
C MET A 408 12.19 -0.65 19.50
N GLY A 409 11.95 -1.87 19.00
CA GLY A 409 10.90 -2.76 19.50
C GLY A 409 9.57 -2.67 18.75
N VAL A 410 9.46 -1.77 17.77
CA VAL A 410 8.26 -1.68 16.94
C VAL A 410 8.15 -2.86 15.98
N GLY A 411 6.92 -3.25 15.66
CA GLY A 411 6.63 -4.35 14.76
C GLY A 411 5.12 -4.53 14.54
N PRO A 412 4.66 -4.85 13.32
CA PRO A 412 5.43 -4.83 12.07
C PRO A 412 5.96 -3.44 11.70
N ALA A 413 7.01 -3.42 10.88
CA ALA A 413 7.45 -2.26 10.13
C ALA A 413 6.85 -2.35 8.71
N THR A 414 5.80 -1.55 8.46
CA THR A 414 5.10 -1.55 7.17
C THR A 414 5.60 -0.44 6.24
N ILE A 415 5.63 -0.71 4.93
CA ILE A 415 6.37 0.10 3.96
C ILE A 415 5.46 0.48 2.79
N CYS A 416 5.50 1.75 2.38
CA CYS A 416 4.81 2.24 1.17
C CYS A 416 5.77 3.00 0.25
N SER A 417 6.30 4.15 0.68
CA SER A 417 7.07 5.05 -0.19
C SER A 417 8.32 4.40 -0.80
N ASP A 418 9.02 3.52 -0.07
CA ASP A 418 10.19 2.81 -0.63
C ASP A 418 9.79 1.82 -1.74
N LEU A 419 8.62 1.19 -1.63
CA LEU A 419 8.08 0.26 -2.65
C LEU A 419 7.55 0.98 -3.90
N LEU A 420 7.40 2.31 -3.86
CA LEU A 420 7.08 3.12 -5.05
C LEU A 420 8.33 3.52 -5.85
N ARG A 421 9.54 3.26 -5.34
CA ARG A 421 10.80 3.61 -6.00
C ARG A 421 11.30 2.47 -6.91
N PRO A 422 12.26 2.72 -7.82
CA PRO A 422 12.83 1.71 -8.69
C PRO A 422 13.20 0.41 -7.97
N GLY A 423 12.75 -0.71 -8.53
CA GLY A 423 12.83 -2.04 -7.93
C GLY A 423 11.53 -2.52 -7.28
N GLY A 424 10.64 -1.61 -6.88
CA GLY A 424 9.29 -1.92 -6.39
C GLY A 424 9.26 -2.92 -5.25
N TYR A 425 8.35 -3.89 -5.37
CA TYR A 425 8.25 -5.06 -4.49
C TYR A 425 9.56 -5.84 -4.33
N GLY A 426 10.40 -5.89 -5.37
CA GLY A 426 11.70 -6.57 -5.34
C GLY A 426 12.74 -5.91 -4.43
N ARG A 427 12.43 -4.76 -3.81
CA ARG A 427 13.26 -4.12 -2.80
C ARG A 427 13.19 -4.81 -1.43
N LEU A 428 12.14 -5.60 -1.18
CA LEU A 428 11.93 -6.33 0.08
C LEU A 428 13.00 -7.41 0.30
N ALA A 429 13.34 -8.21 -0.72
CA ALA A 429 14.32 -9.29 -0.59
C ALA A 429 15.72 -8.83 -0.11
N PRO A 430 16.39 -7.84 -0.73
CA PRO A 430 17.67 -7.35 -0.24
C PRO A 430 17.55 -6.58 1.09
N MET A 431 16.37 -6.05 1.42
CA MET A 431 16.10 -5.42 2.71
C MET A 431 16.08 -6.47 3.84
N LEU A 432 15.36 -7.57 3.65
CA LEU A 432 15.33 -8.69 4.59
C LEU A 432 16.69 -9.40 4.69
N GLY A 433 17.41 -9.56 3.58
CA GLY A 433 18.76 -10.13 3.61
C GLY A 433 19.76 -9.26 4.40
N ALA A 434 19.62 -7.93 4.34
CA ALA A 434 20.43 -7.03 5.16
C ALA A 434 20.07 -7.13 6.66
N LEU A 435 18.78 -7.27 6.99
CA LEU A 435 18.35 -7.50 8.37
C LEU A 435 18.91 -8.82 8.92
N ALA A 436 18.78 -9.93 8.19
CA ALA A 436 19.34 -11.23 8.57
C ALA A 436 20.86 -11.14 8.81
N THR A 437 21.58 -10.44 7.93
CA THR A 437 23.02 -10.22 8.07
C THR A 437 23.35 -9.47 9.37
N VAL A 438 22.65 -8.37 9.65
CA VAL A 438 22.87 -7.56 10.87
C VAL A 438 22.60 -8.38 12.14
N VAL A 439 21.56 -9.23 12.14
CA VAL A 439 21.25 -10.12 13.27
C VAL A 439 22.35 -11.18 13.44
N ALA A 440 22.78 -11.84 12.36
CA ALA A 440 23.83 -12.85 12.42
C ALA A 440 25.18 -12.28 12.89
N GLU A 441 25.57 -11.12 12.37
CA GLU A 441 26.85 -10.45 12.71
C GLU A 441 26.88 -9.96 14.16
N SER A 442 25.72 -9.71 14.80
CA SER A 442 25.67 -9.44 16.23
C SER A 442 25.88 -10.68 17.10
N GLY A 443 25.94 -11.87 16.49
CA GLY A 443 25.97 -13.16 17.19
C GLY A 443 24.61 -13.64 17.70
N ALA A 444 23.51 -12.98 17.32
CA ALA A 444 22.17 -13.43 17.63
C ALA A 444 21.64 -14.38 16.54
N THR A 445 20.70 -15.23 16.91
CA THR A 445 20.02 -16.17 16.00
C THR A 445 18.57 -15.79 15.73
N ASP A 446 18.05 -14.79 16.43
CA ASP A 446 16.66 -14.35 16.35
C ASP A 446 16.54 -12.85 16.71
N LEU A 447 15.40 -12.26 16.34
CA LEU A 447 15.13 -10.83 16.56
C LEU A 447 15.07 -10.44 18.04
N ASP A 448 14.61 -11.32 18.92
CA ASP A 448 14.41 -10.99 20.33
C ASP A 448 15.75 -10.92 21.08
N SER A 449 16.61 -11.92 20.87
CA SER A 449 17.98 -11.94 21.38
C SER A 449 18.79 -10.77 20.83
N TRP A 450 18.60 -10.44 19.55
CA TRP A 450 19.25 -9.27 18.93
C TRP A 450 18.78 -7.96 19.55
N ARG A 451 17.48 -7.77 19.80
CA ARG A 451 16.94 -6.56 20.46
C ARG A 451 17.49 -6.40 21.88
N GLU A 452 17.65 -7.49 22.64
CA GLU A 452 18.25 -7.44 23.97
C GLU A 452 19.73 -6.97 23.92
N LEU A 453 20.48 -7.42 22.91
CA LEU A 453 21.84 -6.93 22.67
C LEU A 453 21.85 -5.43 22.33
N ARG A 454 20.89 -4.96 21.52
CA ARG A 454 20.72 -3.54 21.18
C ARG A 454 20.38 -2.70 22.40
N LEU A 455 19.49 -3.19 23.28
CA LEU A 455 19.17 -2.52 24.55
C LEU A 455 20.40 -2.41 25.45
N THR A 456 21.17 -3.50 25.58
CA THR A 456 22.42 -3.50 26.35
C THR A 456 23.40 -2.45 25.80
N GLU A 457 23.51 -2.28 24.49
CA GLU A 457 24.38 -1.27 23.86
C GLU A 457 23.86 0.16 24.07
N ALA A 458 22.53 0.38 24.03
CA ALA A 458 21.94 1.67 24.39
C ALA A 458 22.29 2.05 25.84
N HIS A 459 22.16 1.10 26.78
CA HIS A 459 22.53 1.31 28.19
C HIS A 459 24.02 1.63 28.37
N ARG A 460 24.92 0.96 27.63
CA ARG A 460 26.36 1.28 27.66
C ARG A 460 26.66 2.71 27.22
N ARG A 461 25.85 3.26 26.30
CA ARG A 461 25.93 4.65 25.85
C ARG A 461 25.22 5.64 26.78
N GLY A 462 24.62 5.17 27.89
CA GLY A 462 23.94 6.00 28.87
C GLY A 462 22.51 6.38 28.49
N LEU A 463 21.92 5.68 27.52
CA LEU A 463 20.56 5.89 27.05
C LEU A 463 19.60 4.95 27.80
N PRO A 464 18.34 5.34 28.03
CA PRO A 464 17.41 4.53 28.82
C PRO A 464 16.84 3.32 28.04
N ASP A 465 16.67 3.47 26.73
CA ASP A 465 16.02 2.49 25.85
C ASP A 465 16.51 2.61 24.40
N THR A 466 16.10 1.68 23.54
CA THR A 466 16.46 1.67 22.12
C THR A 466 15.70 2.70 21.30
N VAL A 467 14.56 3.21 21.78
CA VAL A 467 13.82 4.30 21.14
C VAL A 467 14.62 5.60 21.22
N SER A 468 15.12 5.95 22.42
CA SER A 468 15.93 7.13 22.67
C SER A 468 17.25 7.07 21.91
N ASP A 469 17.81 5.87 21.74
CA ASP A 469 18.98 5.64 20.90
C ASP A 469 18.74 6.00 19.43
N HIS A 470 17.66 5.46 18.85
CA HIS A 470 17.32 5.77 17.47
C HIS A 470 16.89 7.23 17.29
N GLU A 471 16.11 7.78 18.22
CA GLU A 471 15.70 9.19 18.26
C GLU A 471 16.94 10.11 18.19
N GLN A 472 17.96 9.87 19.02
CA GLN A 472 19.21 10.63 18.96
C GLN A 472 20.00 10.40 17.67
N HIS A 473 20.05 9.16 17.17
CA HIS A 473 20.78 8.86 15.94
C HIS A 473 20.19 9.58 14.72
N THR A 474 18.85 9.60 14.58
CA THR A 474 18.15 10.20 13.43
C THR A 474 18.39 11.70 13.26
N VAL A 475 18.81 12.40 14.31
CA VAL A 475 19.12 13.84 14.30
C VAL A 475 20.60 14.13 14.53
N SER A 476 21.44 13.10 14.60
CA SER A 476 22.89 13.23 14.76
C SER A 476 23.58 13.50 13.42
N ASP A 477 24.78 14.10 13.45
CA ASP A 477 25.59 14.32 12.25
C ASP A 477 25.85 13.03 11.43
N GLU A 478 25.89 11.87 12.10
CA GLU A 478 26.12 10.57 11.46
C GLU A 478 24.86 9.99 10.79
N GLY A 479 23.67 10.22 11.37
CA GLY A 479 22.41 9.61 10.92
C GLY A 479 21.50 10.53 10.11
N VAL A 480 21.55 11.83 10.35
CA VAL A 480 20.61 12.82 9.78
C VAL A 480 20.59 12.84 8.26
N GLY A 481 21.70 12.50 7.61
CA GLY A 481 21.82 12.46 6.14
C GLY A 481 20.94 11.40 5.46
N LEU A 482 20.37 10.44 6.19
CA LEU A 482 19.35 9.54 5.66
C LEU A 482 17.97 10.22 5.51
N TYR A 483 17.73 11.29 6.27
CA TYR A 483 16.41 11.87 6.50
C TYR A 483 16.29 13.31 6.01
N ASP A 484 17.39 14.07 6.07
CA ASP A 484 17.43 15.48 5.71
C ASP A 484 17.23 15.72 4.21
N ARG A 485 17.00 17.00 3.88
CA ARG A 485 16.82 17.45 2.51
C ARG A 485 18.06 17.23 1.64
N PRO A 486 19.30 17.55 2.09
CA PRO A 486 20.50 17.24 1.31
C PRO A 486 20.58 15.78 0.83
N GLY A 487 20.28 14.82 1.70
CA GLY A 487 20.28 13.39 1.37
C GLY A 487 19.18 12.95 0.40
N ASN A 488 18.06 13.69 0.35
CA ASN A 488 16.84 13.27 -0.33
C ASN A 488 16.36 14.21 -1.46
N SER A 489 17.13 15.25 -1.79
CA SER A 489 16.77 16.27 -2.79
C SER A 489 17.12 15.90 -4.23
N LYS A 490 17.79 14.77 -4.46
CA LYS A 490 18.26 14.38 -5.80
C LYS A 490 17.09 13.85 -6.66
N PRO A 491 16.76 14.52 -7.78
CA PRO A 491 15.70 14.04 -8.65
C PRO A 491 16.10 12.76 -9.40
N PRO A 492 15.11 12.04 -9.97
CA PRO A 492 15.35 10.95 -10.91
C PRO A 492 16.23 11.39 -12.09
N ARG A 493 16.92 10.43 -12.71
CA ARG A 493 17.77 10.74 -13.86
C ARG A 493 16.91 10.92 -15.10
N HIS A 494 17.17 11.97 -15.86
CA HIS A 494 16.54 12.22 -17.15
C HIS A 494 17.56 12.14 -18.30
N VAL A 495 17.07 11.84 -19.49
CA VAL A 495 17.78 11.84 -20.77
C VAL A 495 17.04 12.75 -21.74
N ASP A 496 17.79 13.35 -22.67
CA ASP A 496 17.23 14.22 -23.71
C ASP A 496 16.71 13.36 -24.88
N HIS A 497 15.59 12.67 -24.63
CA HIS A 497 14.91 11.81 -25.59
C HIS A 497 13.40 11.80 -25.29
N GLU A 498 12.59 11.98 -26.33
CA GLU A 498 11.12 11.89 -26.24
C GLU A 498 10.69 10.44 -26.09
N LEU A 499 9.77 10.16 -25.17
CA LEU A 499 9.24 8.82 -25.01
C LEU A 499 8.40 8.46 -26.24
N GLU A 500 8.74 7.35 -26.89
CA GLU A 500 7.98 6.83 -28.03
C GLU A 500 7.07 5.67 -27.61
N MET A 501 6.04 5.36 -28.40
CA MET A 501 5.15 4.21 -28.12
C MET A 501 5.93 2.89 -28.18
N PHE A 502 6.72 2.68 -29.25
CA PHE A 502 7.51 1.47 -29.49
C PHE A 502 9.01 1.77 -29.50
N GLY A 503 9.59 1.86 -28.31
CA GLY A 503 10.99 2.24 -28.11
C GLY A 503 11.16 3.03 -26.82
N CYS A 504 12.26 2.75 -26.10
CA CYS A 504 12.74 3.55 -24.99
C CYS A 504 14.14 3.05 -24.61
N VAL A 505 14.79 3.73 -23.67
CA VAL A 505 16.03 3.26 -23.04
C VAL A 505 15.89 1.93 -22.26
N ALA A 506 14.68 1.32 -22.24
CA ALA A 506 14.38 -0.01 -21.71
C ALA A 506 14.88 -0.27 -20.28
N CYS A 507 14.68 0.71 -19.41
CA CYS A 507 15.14 0.71 -18.02
C CYS A 507 14.31 -0.16 -17.05
N ASN A 508 13.15 -0.68 -17.47
CA ASN A 508 12.15 -1.37 -16.63
C ASN A 508 11.51 -0.54 -15.51
N PHE A 509 11.75 0.77 -15.42
CA PHE A 509 11.21 1.55 -14.31
C PHE A 509 9.69 1.56 -14.28
N CYS A 510 8.99 1.78 -15.40
CA CYS A 510 7.52 1.76 -15.43
C CYS A 510 6.91 0.46 -14.88
N VAL A 511 7.51 -0.71 -15.18
CA VAL A 511 7.11 -2.01 -14.62
C VAL A 511 7.38 -2.05 -13.12
N THR A 512 8.62 -1.77 -12.71
CA THR A 512 9.02 -1.95 -11.31
C THR A 512 8.44 -0.93 -10.35
N VAL A 513 8.10 0.29 -10.80
CA VAL A 513 7.54 1.33 -9.94
C VAL A 513 6.01 1.36 -9.98
N CYS A 514 5.37 0.62 -10.90
CA CYS A 514 3.91 0.57 -10.95
C CYS A 514 3.40 -0.16 -9.69
N PRO A 515 2.67 0.53 -8.80
CA PRO A 515 2.19 -0.10 -7.59
C PRO A 515 1.01 -1.06 -7.85
N ASN A 516 0.49 -1.11 -9.07
CA ASN A 516 -0.68 -1.88 -9.46
C ASN A 516 -0.36 -3.10 -10.35
N ASP A 517 0.92 -3.26 -10.74
CA ASP A 517 1.34 -4.26 -11.76
C ASP A 517 0.58 -4.12 -13.09
N ALA A 518 0.26 -2.87 -13.47
CA ALA A 518 -0.41 -2.56 -14.72
C ALA A 518 0.54 -2.63 -15.93
N PHE A 519 1.83 -2.36 -15.71
CA PHE A 519 2.84 -2.44 -16.75
C PHE A 519 3.44 -3.83 -16.82
N PHE A 520 3.55 -4.37 -18.03
CA PHE A 520 4.28 -5.61 -18.29
C PHE A 520 5.22 -5.44 -19.49
N SER A 521 6.24 -6.31 -19.57
CA SER A 521 7.19 -6.28 -20.69
C SER A 521 7.04 -7.48 -21.62
N VAL A 522 7.14 -7.22 -22.92
CA VAL A 522 7.15 -8.22 -23.98
C VAL A 522 8.45 -8.14 -24.76
N ARG A 523 8.94 -9.27 -25.29
CA ARG A 523 10.15 -9.26 -26.13
C ARG A 523 9.87 -8.49 -27.42
N SER A 524 10.83 -7.67 -27.85
CA SER A 524 10.71 -6.94 -29.11
C SER A 524 10.76 -7.88 -30.32
N LEU A 525 9.98 -7.53 -31.35
CA LEU A 525 10.04 -8.17 -32.66
C LEU A 525 11.37 -7.84 -33.36
N GLU A 526 11.71 -8.62 -34.38
CA GLU A 526 12.91 -8.35 -35.19
C GLU A 526 12.82 -6.96 -35.85
N GLY A 527 13.88 -6.15 -35.70
CA GLY A 527 13.94 -4.79 -36.27
C GLY A 527 13.39 -3.67 -35.38
N MET A 528 12.76 -3.98 -34.24
CA MET A 528 12.32 -2.96 -33.28
C MET A 528 13.49 -2.44 -32.42
N THR A 529 13.38 -1.17 -31.98
CA THR A 529 14.33 -0.56 -31.05
C THR A 529 14.17 -1.12 -29.64
N GLY A 530 15.29 -1.53 -29.03
CA GLY A 530 15.31 -2.10 -27.69
C GLY A 530 15.05 -3.60 -27.68
N ARG A 531 15.39 -4.25 -26.55
CA ARG A 531 15.23 -5.71 -26.39
C ARG A 531 13.80 -6.13 -26.04
N GLN A 532 13.01 -5.19 -25.55
CA GLN A 532 11.66 -5.41 -25.05
C GLN A 532 10.81 -4.15 -25.23
N GLN A 533 9.51 -4.35 -25.37
CA GLN A 533 8.49 -3.31 -25.38
C GLN A 533 7.70 -3.38 -24.07
N TYR A 534 7.08 -2.26 -23.71
CA TYR A 534 6.31 -2.11 -22.48
C TYR A 534 4.87 -1.78 -22.83
N LEU A 535 3.93 -2.47 -22.21
CA LEU A 535 2.51 -2.31 -22.44
C LEU A 535 1.81 -2.09 -21.10
N VAL A 536 0.65 -1.44 -21.15
CA VAL A 536 -0.16 -1.10 -19.98
C VAL A 536 -1.48 -1.85 -20.06
N LEU A 537 -1.84 -2.57 -19.01
CA LEU A 537 -3.20 -3.09 -18.84
C LEU A 537 -4.08 -1.98 -18.26
N ALA A 538 -5.04 -1.51 -19.05
CA ALA A 538 -5.87 -0.35 -18.72
C ALA A 538 -6.71 -0.59 -17.45
N GLU A 539 -7.19 -1.81 -17.25
CA GLU A 539 -7.98 -2.24 -16.10
C GLU A 539 -7.23 -2.09 -14.77
N LEU A 540 -5.90 -2.18 -14.77
CA LEU A 540 -5.09 -2.05 -13.55
C LEU A 540 -4.45 -0.66 -13.39
N CYS A 541 -4.57 0.20 -14.41
CA CYS A 541 -3.95 1.52 -14.41
C CYS A 541 -4.96 2.59 -14.00
N ASN A 542 -4.68 3.25 -12.88
CA ASN A 542 -5.43 4.39 -12.35
C ASN A 542 -4.77 5.75 -12.67
N ASP A 543 -3.81 5.79 -13.59
CA ASP A 543 -3.08 7.01 -13.95
C ASP A 543 -2.45 7.75 -12.74
N CYS A 544 -2.00 7.02 -11.70
CA CYS A 544 -1.46 7.62 -10.46
C CYS A 544 -0.22 8.52 -10.64
N GLY A 545 0.49 8.45 -11.77
CA GLY A 545 1.65 9.29 -12.08
C GLY A 545 3.00 8.78 -11.58
N ASN A 546 3.05 7.67 -10.82
CA ASN A 546 4.33 7.19 -10.28
C ASN A 546 5.32 6.76 -11.37
N CYS A 547 4.84 6.14 -12.46
CA CYS A 547 5.70 5.75 -13.58
C CYS A 547 6.24 6.95 -14.39
N MET A 548 5.47 8.04 -14.48
CA MET A 548 5.90 9.32 -15.08
C MET A 548 7.08 9.90 -14.29
N THR A 549 6.99 9.89 -12.96
CA THR A 549 8.04 10.43 -12.07
C THR A 549 9.41 9.80 -12.33
N PHE A 550 9.46 8.48 -12.53
CA PHE A 550 10.72 7.75 -12.71
C PHE A 550 11.09 7.48 -14.18
N CYS A 551 10.28 7.91 -15.14
CA CYS A 551 10.64 7.76 -16.55
C CYS A 551 11.87 8.64 -16.84
N PRO A 552 12.97 8.08 -17.37
CA PRO A 552 14.12 8.90 -17.72
C PRO A 552 13.88 9.73 -18.99
N GLU A 553 12.90 9.39 -19.81
CA GLU A 553 12.60 10.07 -21.07
C GLU A 553 11.49 11.13 -20.87
N GLN A 554 11.35 12.04 -21.83
CA GLN A 554 10.34 13.08 -21.80
C GLN A 554 8.98 12.49 -22.21
N GLY A 555 8.05 12.36 -21.26
CA GLY A 555 6.69 11.86 -21.48
C GLY A 555 6.18 10.96 -20.36
N ASP A 556 4.85 10.75 -20.32
CA ASP A 556 4.22 9.83 -19.36
C ASP A 556 4.10 8.42 -19.99
N PRO A 557 4.78 7.39 -19.45
CA PRO A 557 4.63 6.03 -19.91
C PRO A 557 3.19 5.54 -19.96
N ALA A 558 2.34 5.94 -19.00
CA ALA A 558 0.95 5.49 -18.95
C ALA A 558 0.12 6.04 -20.11
N GLN A 559 0.50 7.19 -20.67
CA GLN A 559 -0.18 7.81 -21.80
C GLN A 559 0.44 7.44 -23.15
N VAL A 560 1.75 7.20 -23.20
CA VAL A 560 2.49 6.99 -24.45
C VAL A 560 2.60 5.51 -24.83
N LYS A 561 2.80 4.60 -23.87
CA LYS A 561 2.96 3.17 -24.17
C LYS A 561 1.64 2.53 -24.61
N PRO A 562 1.67 1.43 -25.39
CA PRO A 562 0.46 0.74 -25.81
C PRO A 562 -0.40 0.35 -24.62
N ARG A 563 -1.59 0.94 -24.55
CA ARG A 563 -2.60 0.67 -23.52
C ARG A 563 -3.57 -0.37 -24.04
N LEU A 564 -3.66 -1.49 -23.36
CA LEU A 564 -4.48 -2.64 -23.72
C LEU A 564 -5.73 -2.68 -22.84
N TYR A 565 -6.85 -3.01 -23.46
CA TYR A 565 -8.13 -3.22 -22.82
C TYR A 565 -8.57 -4.65 -23.11
N THR A 566 -9.11 -5.33 -22.11
CA THR A 566 -9.76 -6.64 -22.23
C THR A 566 -11.28 -6.53 -22.12
N ASP A 567 -11.77 -5.41 -21.58
CA ASP A 567 -13.18 -5.09 -21.42
C ASP A 567 -13.63 -4.00 -22.41
N LEU A 568 -14.71 -4.27 -23.16
CA LEU A 568 -15.24 -3.36 -24.18
C LEU A 568 -15.82 -2.09 -23.55
N ASP A 569 -16.60 -2.23 -22.47
CA ASP A 569 -17.26 -1.08 -21.84
C ASP A 569 -16.21 -0.13 -21.27
N ARG A 570 -15.13 -0.65 -20.68
CA ARG A 570 -13.96 0.10 -20.24
C ARG A 570 -13.25 0.79 -21.41
N PHE A 571 -13.04 0.11 -22.53
CA PHE A 571 -12.43 0.69 -23.72
C PHE A 571 -13.25 1.87 -24.28
N GLU A 572 -14.58 1.75 -24.28
CA GLU A 572 -15.48 2.81 -24.71
C GLU A 572 -15.54 3.98 -23.72
N ALA A 573 -15.68 3.69 -22.42
CA ALA A 573 -15.71 4.69 -21.35
C ALA A 573 -14.42 5.52 -21.29
N ASP A 574 -13.28 4.89 -21.57
CA ASP A 574 -11.97 5.55 -21.61
C ASP A 574 -11.65 6.19 -22.97
N GLY A 575 -12.67 6.54 -23.76
CA GLY A 575 -12.52 7.28 -25.01
C GLY A 575 -11.70 6.56 -26.09
N ARG A 576 -11.58 5.23 -26.01
CA ARG A 576 -10.84 4.39 -26.95
C ARG A 576 -9.36 4.78 -27.10
N ARG A 577 -8.73 5.21 -26.00
CA ARG A 577 -7.34 5.72 -25.96
C ARG A 577 -6.23 4.70 -26.30
N GLY A 578 -6.57 3.42 -26.49
CA GLY A 578 -5.60 2.36 -26.79
C GLY A 578 -6.15 1.26 -27.69
N PHE A 579 -5.95 0.00 -27.28
CA PHE A 579 -6.20 -1.19 -28.09
C PHE A 579 -7.07 -2.18 -27.34
N LEU A 580 -8.26 -2.47 -27.85
CA LEU A 580 -9.11 -3.52 -27.32
C LEU A 580 -8.62 -4.89 -27.82
N VAL A 581 -8.22 -5.72 -26.89
CA VAL A 581 -7.78 -7.09 -27.09
C VAL A 581 -8.98 -7.99 -26.87
N ALA A 582 -9.60 -8.42 -27.98
CA ALA A 582 -10.64 -9.43 -27.96
C ALA A 582 -10.00 -10.81 -28.09
N THR A 583 -10.31 -11.71 -27.17
CA THR A 583 -9.99 -13.13 -27.28
C THR A 583 -10.94 -13.78 -28.29
N GLY A 584 -10.64 -13.66 -29.59
CA GLY A 584 -11.50 -14.13 -30.69
C GLY A 584 -11.02 -15.42 -31.37
N LEU A 585 -11.84 -16.47 -31.26
CA LEU A 585 -12.06 -17.64 -32.15
C LEU A 585 -10.91 -18.57 -32.59
N THR A 586 -9.62 -18.20 -32.52
CA THR A 586 -8.52 -19.14 -32.78
C THR A 586 -7.36 -19.01 -31.78
N PRO A 587 -6.68 -20.12 -31.41
CA PRO A 587 -5.65 -20.13 -30.36
C PRO A 587 -4.35 -19.39 -30.67
N GLU A 588 -4.21 -18.78 -31.85
CA GLU A 588 -2.91 -18.43 -32.44
C GLU A 588 -2.68 -16.91 -32.62
N ALA A 589 -3.73 -16.06 -32.57
CA ALA A 589 -3.56 -14.61 -32.65
C ALA A 589 -4.72 -13.85 -31.96
N PRO A 590 -4.46 -12.95 -31.01
CA PRO A 590 -5.51 -12.11 -30.42
C PRO A 590 -6.07 -11.14 -31.46
N LEU A 591 -7.39 -10.93 -31.46
CA LEU A 591 -8.01 -9.88 -32.27
C LEU A 591 -7.78 -8.55 -31.56
N VAL A 592 -7.00 -7.66 -32.18
CA VAL A 592 -6.76 -6.32 -31.65
C VAL A 592 -7.58 -5.30 -32.44
N LEU A 593 -8.40 -4.52 -31.74
CA LEU A 593 -9.21 -3.45 -32.30
C LEU A 593 -8.69 -2.09 -31.82
N ALA A 594 -8.66 -1.12 -32.73
CA ALA A 594 -8.25 0.24 -32.46
C ALA A 594 -8.93 1.19 -33.46
N PRO A 595 -9.00 2.51 -33.18
CA PRO A 595 -9.42 3.51 -34.18
C PRO A 595 -8.62 3.37 -35.49
N GLU A 596 -9.22 3.69 -36.65
CA GLU A 596 -8.58 3.52 -37.97
C GLU A 596 -7.24 4.26 -38.09
N GLU A 597 -7.13 5.41 -37.43
CA GLU A 597 -5.93 6.24 -37.37
C GLU A 597 -4.72 5.52 -36.76
N ARG A 598 -4.95 4.45 -35.98
CA ARG A 598 -3.93 3.63 -35.32
C ARG A 598 -3.74 2.24 -35.93
N ALA A 599 -4.08 2.07 -37.21
CA ALA A 599 -4.03 0.76 -37.86
C ALA A 599 -2.62 0.13 -37.84
N GLN A 600 -1.57 0.93 -38.02
CA GLN A 600 -0.19 0.43 -38.00
C GLN A 600 0.25 0.02 -36.59
N GLU A 601 -0.06 0.82 -35.56
CA GLU A 601 0.25 0.44 -34.17
C GLU A 601 -0.57 -0.78 -33.74
N ARG A 602 -1.82 -0.90 -34.19
CA ARG A 602 -2.69 -2.06 -33.93
C ARG A 602 -2.06 -3.34 -34.45
N ASP A 603 -1.58 -3.34 -35.68
CA ASP A 603 -0.95 -4.53 -36.29
C ASP A 603 0.34 -4.90 -35.54
N THR A 604 1.12 -3.89 -35.11
CA THR A 604 2.32 -4.08 -34.27
C THR A 604 1.98 -4.69 -32.91
N VAL A 605 0.94 -4.21 -32.24
CA VAL A 605 0.47 -4.75 -30.96
C VAL A 605 -0.02 -6.19 -31.13
N ALA A 606 -0.78 -6.48 -32.18
CA ALA A 606 -1.24 -7.84 -32.46
C ALA A 606 -0.07 -8.82 -32.65
N GLU A 607 0.96 -8.42 -33.40
CA GLU A 607 2.15 -9.24 -33.63
C GLU A 607 2.97 -9.44 -32.34
N LEU A 608 3.14 -8.39 -31.53
CA LEU A 608 3.80 -8.47 -30.22
C LEU A 608 3.08 -9.49 -29.31
N LEU A 609 1.76 -9.40 -29.20
CA LEU A 609 0.95 -10.26 -28.33
C LEU A 609 0.85 -11.71 -28.85
N ALA A 610 0.90 -11.92 -30.17
CA ALA A 610 0.90 -13.26 -30.77
C ALA A 610 2.24 -14.01 -30.58
N SER A 611 3.31 -13.31 -30.18
CA SER A 611 4.59 -13.97 -29.92
C SER A 611 4.50 -14.94 -28.71
N PRO A 612 5.28 -16.04 -28.67
CA PRO A 612 5.15 -17.07 -27.63
C PRO A 612 5.27 -16.59 -26.17
N ALA A 613 5.91 -15.44 -25.94
CA ALA A 613 6.07 -14.80 -24.63
C ALA A 613 5.49 -13.37 -24.60
N GLY A 614 4.59 -13.08 -25.55
CA GLY A 614 4.05 -11.77 -25.85
C GLY A 614 2.79 -11.44 -25.06
N SER A 615 1.76 -12.26 -25.19
CA SER A 615 0.57 -12.13 -24.33
C SER A 615 0.91 -12.60 -22.92
N PRO A 616 0.67 -11.80 -21.86
CA PRO A 616 0.85 -12.28 -20.50
C PRO A 616 -0.17 -13.36 -20.12
N TRP A 617 -1.26 -13.52 -20.88
CA TRP A 617 -2.27 -14.57 -20.67
C TRP A 617 -2.11 -15.68 -21.70
N PRO A 618 -2.32 -16.95 -21.29
CA PRO A 618 -2.41 -18.04 -22.24
C PRO A 618 -3.58 -17.77 -23.21
N VAL A 619 -3.34 -17.92 -24.51
CA VAL A 619 -4.33 -17.70 -25.60
C VAL A 619 -5.45 -18.77 -25.60
N GLN A 620 -5.69 -19.44 -24.48
CA GLN A 620 -6.74 -20.44 -24.35
C GLN A 620 -8.08 -19.77 -24.03
N ILE A 621 -8.86 -19.67 -25.12
CA ILE A 621 -10.26 -19.28 -25.23
C ILE A 621 -11.11 -19.92 -24.11
N ARG A 622 -11.82 -19.09 -23.34
CA ARG A 622 -13.09 -19.50 -22.75
C ARG A 622 -14.19 -19.00 -23.68
N GLU A 623 -14.94 -19.91 -24.30
CA GLU A 623 -16.28 -19.57 -24.79
C GLU A 623 -17.06 -19.10 -23.56
N ARG A 624 -17.34 -17.79 -23.46
CA ARG A 624 -18.31 -17.26 -22.50
C ARG A 624 -19.69 -17.24 -23.15
#